data_AF-A0A4U6MT99-F1
#
_entry.id   AF-A0A4U6MT99-F1
#
_cell.length_a   1.000
_cell.length_b   1.000
_cell.length_c   1.000
_cell.angle_alpha   90.00
_cell.angle_beta   90.00
_cell.angle_gamma   90.00
#
_symmetry.space_group_name_H-M   'P 1'
#
loop_
_entity.id
_entity.type
_entity.pdbx_description
1 polymer ?
#
loop_
_entity_poly.entity_id
_entity_poly.type
_entity_poly.pdbx_seq_one_letter_code
_entity_poly.pdbx_strand_id
1 'polypeptide(L)'
;MKRNNKLALMVLSLMALGSTPALAQHHWGNGEGMWQQGGTPMTTEQQAAAQKIADDYYTQTRALRQQLTSKRYEYNALLTASPLDSAKINAVAKEIESLNQALDEQRVKRDVAMAEAGVPRGAGMGCGGGSYHRGGGHMGMGHW
;
A
#
# COMPACT_ATOMS: atom_id res chain seq x y z
N MET A 1 -51.67 7.96 0.43
CA MET A 1 -50.68 8.12 1.51
C MET A 1 -49.86 6.84 1.58
N LYS A 2 -48.72 6.67 0.90
CA LYS A 2 -47.36 7.20 1.15
C LYS A 2 -46.86 6.95 2.57
N ARG A 3 -45.86 6.08 2.71
CA ARG A 3 -44.77 6.18 3.70
C ARG A 3 -43.53 5.48 3.14
N ASN A 4 -42.64 6.32 2.60
CA ASN A 4 -41.30 5.97 2.16
C ASN A 4 -40.40 6.06 3.39
N ASN A 5 -39.71 4.99 3.77
CA ASN A 5 -38.69 5.07 4.83
C ASN A 5 -37.33 5.40 4.21
N LYS A 6 -37.04 6.71 4.14
CA LYS A 6 -35.68 7.24 4.07
C LYS A 6 -35.19 7.49 5.50
N LEU A 7 -33.89 7.28 5.70
CA LEU A 7 -33.03 7.76 6.81
C LEU A 7 -33.07 7.01 8.15
N ALA A 8 -31.97 6.33 8.44
CA ALA A 8 -31.29 6.48 9.73
C ALA A 8 -29.78 6.33 9.50
N LEU A 9 -29.03 7.39 9.84
CA LEU A 9 -27.58 7.41 9.92
C LEU A 9 -27.08 6.34 10.90
N MET A 10 -26.06 5.57 10.53
CA MET A 10 -25.19 4.90 11.50
C MET A 10 -23.90 5.71 11.63
N VAL A 11 -23.83 6.48 12.71
CA VAL A 11 -22.61 7.06 13.26
C VAL A 11 -21.76 5.90 13.77
N LEU A 12 -20.63 5.60 13.13
CA LEU A 12 -19.61 4.74 13.75
C LEU A 12 -18.83 5.59 14.75
N SER A 13 -19.21 5.45 16.01
CA SER A 13 -18.51 6.01 17.17
C SER A 13 -17.06 5.53 17.20
N LEU A 14 -16.12 6.48 17.17
CA LEU A 14 -14.73 6.25 17.58
C LEU A 14 -14.73 5.83 19.06
N MET A 15 -14.48 4.55 19.32
CA MET A 15 -14.03 4.15 20.65
C MET A 15 -12.52 4.36 20.70
N ALA A 16 -12.11 5.42 21.41
CA ALA A 16 -10.76 5.54 21.93
C ALA A 16 -10.58 4.49 23.02
N LEU A 17 -9.85 3.42 22.72
CA LEU A 17 -9.25 2.56 23.73
C LEU A 17 -7.76 2.88 23.76
N GLY A 18 -7.39 3.68 24.75
CA GLY A 18 -6.02 3.79 25.20
C GLY A 18 -5.62 2.51 25.93
N SER A 19 -4.52 1.92 25.49
CA SER A 19 -3.74 0.99 26.30
C SER A 19 -2.31 0.97 25.75
N THR A 20 -1.43 1.58 26.54
CA THR A 20 0.00 1.27 26.69
C THR A 20 0.85 1.24 25.42
N PRO A 21 1.78 2.20 25.21
CA PRO A 21 2.97 1.88 24.44
C PRO A 21 3.80 0.94 25.33
N ALA A 22 3.51 -0.36 25.26
CA ALA A 22 4.58 -1.32 25.43
C ALA A 22 5.57 -0.96 24.32
N LEU A 23 6.69 -0.36 24.73
CA LEU A 23 7.84 -0.10 23.89
C LEU A 23 8.31 -1.46 23.36
N ALA A 24 7.66 -1.94 22.30
CA ALA A 24 8.19 -2.95 21.42
C ALA A 24 9.29 -2.22 20.66
N GLN A 25 10.44 -2.13 21.30
CA GLN A 25 11.71 -1.78 20.71
C GLN A 25 12.02 -2.86 19.67
N HIS A 26 11.40 -2.74 18.50
CA HIS A 26 11.81 -3.46 17.31
C HIS A 26 13.17 -2.88 16.92
N HIS A 27 14.20 -3.58 17.40
CA HIS A 27 15.60 -3.38 17.11
C HIS A 27 15.82 -3.50 15.59
N TRP A 28 15.64 -2.39 14.86
CA TRP A 28 16.22 -2.24 13.53
C TRP A 28 17.70 -2.01 13.75
N GLY A 29 18.48 -3.06 13.47
CA GLY A 29 19.87 -3.18 13.87
C GLY A 29 20.73 -1.97 13.53
N ASN A 30 21.59 -1.62 14.48
CA ASN A 30 22.90 -1.03 14.20
C ASN A 30 23.59 -1.90 13.14
N GLY A 31 23.56 -1.45 11.90
CA GLY A 31 24.30 -2.01 10.79
C GLY A 31 25.19 -0.92 10.21
N GLU A 32 26.40 -0.78 10.73
CA GLU A 32 27.51 -0.22 9.97
C GLU A 32 27.72 -1.09 8.73
N GLY A 33 27.05 -0.74 7.63
CA GLY A 33 26.92 -1.61 6.46
C GLY A 33 26.61 -0.86 5.18
N MET A 34 27.59 -0.09 4.69
CA MET A 34 27.90 0.11 3.26
C MET A 34 26.80 0.46 2.25
N TRP A 35 25.79 1.29 2.55
CA TRP A 35 24.95 1.90 1.49
C TRP A 35 24.54 3.37 1.69
N GLN A 36 25.16 4.09 2.63
CA GLN A 36 24.95 5.54 2.78
C GLN A 36 25.85 6.33 1.83
N GLN A 37 25.58 6.26 0.52
CA GLN A 37 26.17 7.22 -0.43
C GLN A 37 25.10 8.20 -0.90
N GLY A 38 24.94 9.28 -0.13
CA GLY A 38 24.39 10.55 -0.64
C GLY A 38 23.11 11.09 0.01
N GLY A 39 22.49 10.39 0.96
CA GLY A 39 21.28 10.87 1.65
C GLY A 39 21.56 11.54 3.00
N THR A 40 20.81 12.58 3.37
CA THR A 40 20.81 13.08 4.76
C THR A 40 20.21 12.01 5.66
N PRO A 41 20.90 11.59 6.74
CA PRO A 41 20.33 10.62 7.67
C PRO A 41 19.04 11.17 8.29
N MET A 42 18.01 10.34 8.40
CA MET A 42 16.77 10.70 9.08
C MET A 42 17.00 10.97 10.57
N THR A 43 16.27 11.92 11.13
CA THR A 43 16.13 12.05 12.59
C THR A 43 15.23 10.95 13.16
N THR A 44 15.33 10.69 14.47
CA THR A 44 14.45 9.73 15.16
C THR A 44 12.97 10.11 15.01
N GLU A 45 12.67 11.41 15.03
CA GLU A 45 11.30 11.93 14.83
C GLU A 45 10.79 11.65 13.42
N GLN A 46 11.63 11.87 12.40
CA GLN A 46 11.30 11.56 11.00
C GLN A 46 11.09 10.06 10.80
N GLN A 47 11.91 9.22 11.44
CA GLN A 47 11.75 7.76 11.39
C GLN A 47 10.42 7.31 12.02
N ALA A 48 10.06 7.86 13.18
CA ALA A 48 8.79 7.55 13.85
C ALA A 48 7.57 8.02 13.03
N ALA A 49 7.64 9.24 12.47
CA ALA A 49 6.58 9.76 11.61
C ALA A 49 6.41 8.90 10.35
N ALA A 50 7.52 8.55 9.70
CA ALA A 50 7.51 7.70 8.53
C ALA A 50 6.89 6.32 8.82
N GLN A 51 7.22 5.72 9.98
CA GLN A 51 6.72 4.39 10.35
C GLN A 51 5.21 4.44 10.53
N LYS A 52 4.73 5.44 11.26
CA LYS A 52 3.29 5.67 11.46
C LYS A 52 2.55 5.88 10.14
N ILE A 53 3.08 6.71 9.25
CA ILE A 53 2.46 6.97 7.93
C ILE A 53 2.40 5.68 7.09
N ALA A 54 3.44 4.85 7.14
CA ALA A 54 3.46 3.56 6.45
C ALA A 54 2.42 2.59 7.04
N ASP A 55 2.35 2.48 8.36
CA ASP A 55 1.39 1.60 9.06
C ASP A 55 -0.06 2.02 8.79
N ASP A 56 -0.34 3.32 8.81
CA ASP A 56 -1.64 3.89 8.50
C ASP A 56 -2.03 3.58 7.05
N TYR A 57 -1.12 3.80 6.09
CA TYR A 57 -1.34 3.45 4.68
C TYR A 57 -1.65 1.96 4.51
N TYR A 58 -0.87 1.08 5.13
CA TYR A 58 -1.08 -0.37 5.00
C TYR A 58 -2.39 -0.82 5.65
N THR A 59 -2.75 -0.24 6.79
CA THR A 59 -4.02 -0.52 7.48
C THR A 59 -5.20 -0.07 6.62
N GLN A 60 -5.18 1.17 6.12
CA GLN A 60 -6.26 1.74 5.31
C GLN A 60 -6.43 1.03 3.95
N THR A 61 -5.33 0.56 3.35
CA THR A 61 -5.37 -0.10 2.03
C THR A 61 -5.50 -1.62 2.08
N ARG A 62 -5.58 -2.23 3.28
CA ARG A 62 -5.58 -3.70 3.42
C ARG A 62 -6.65 -4.38 2.56
N ALA A 63 -7.89 -3.92 2.65
CA ALA A 63 -9.00 -4.51 1.90
C ALA A 63 -8.83 -4.34 0.38
N LEU A 64 -8.43 -3.14 -0.08
CA LEU A 64 -8.17 -2.88 -1.50
C LEU A 64 -7.07 -3.78 -2.07
N ARG A 65 -5.96 -3.95 -1.33
CA ARG A 65 -4.87 -4.83 -1.74
C ARG A 65 -5.32 -6.29 -1.79
N GLN A 66 -6.11 -6.74 -0.82
CA GLN A 66 -6.69 -8.10 -0.82
C GLN A 66 -7.62 -8.33 -2.01
N GLN A 67 -8.50 -7.37 -2.31
CA GLN A 67 -9.40 -7.44 -3.47
C GLN A 67 -8.62 -7.48 -4.78
N LEU A 68 -7.60 -6.64 -4.92
CA LEU A 68 -6.74 -6.62 -6.10
C LEU A 68 -6.04 -7.96 -6.31
N THR A 69 -5.47 -8.55 -5.25
CA THR A 69 -4.87 -9.88 -5.31
C THR A 69 -5.88 -10.94 -5.73
N SER A 70 -7.08 -10.93 -5.14
CA SER A 70 -8.16 -11.86 -5.50
C SER A 70 -8.55 -11.74 -6.97
N LYS A 71 -8.69 -10.51 -7.48
CA LYS A 71 -9.07 -10.26 -8.88
C LYS A 71 -7.99 -10.67 -9.86
N ARG A 72 -6.72 -10.54 -9.51
CA ARG A 72 -5.60 -11.07 -10.31
C ARG A 72 -5.63 -12.59 -10.40
N TYR A 73 -5.95 -13.29 -9.31
CA TYR A 73 -6.15 -14.74 -9.38
C TYR A 73 -7.36 -15.13 -10.24
N GLU A 74 -8.47 -14.41 -10.13
CA GLU A 74 -9.64 -14.62 -10.98
C GLU A 74 -9.31 -14.41 -12.47
N TYR A 75 -8.61 -13.32 -12.80
CA TYR A 75 -8.15 -13.02 -14.15
C TYR A 75 -7.28 -14.16 -14.72
N ASN A 76 -6.30 -14.63 -13.96
CA ASN A 76 -5.43 -15.73 -14.38
C ASN A 76 -6.20 -17.04 -14.55
N ALA A 77 -7.16 -17.33 -13.66
CA ALA A 77 -8.01 -18.51 -13.78
C ALA A 77 -8.84 -18.47 -15.07
N LEU A 78 -9.42 -17.30 -15.40
CA LEU A 78 -10.19 -17.11 -16.62
C LEU A 78 -9.35 -17.27 -17.89
N LEU A 79 -8.07 -16.85 -17.88
CA LEU A 79 -7.16 -17.07 -19.01
C LEU A 79 -6.86 -18.55 -19.28
N THR A 80 -6.91 -19.39 -18.24
CA THR A 80 -6.69 -20.84 -18.35
C THR A 80 -7.97 -21.66 -18.54
N ALA A 81 -9.13 -21.01 -18.53
CA ALA A 81 -10.42 -21.70 -18.65
C ALA A 81 -10.69 -22.19 -20.09
N SER A 82 -11.50 -23.24 -20.21
CA SER A 82 -11.95 -23.80 -21.50
C SER A 82 -13.46 -24.07 -21.44
N PRO A 83 -14.28 -23.43 -22.29
CA PRO A 83 -13.91 -22.43 -23.30
C PRO A 83 -13.48 -21.09 -22.68
N LEU A 84 -12.70 -20.32 -23.45
CA LEU A 84 -12.27 -18.99 -23.05
C LEU A 84 -13.46 -18.00 -23.07
N ASP A 85 -13.62 -17.21 -22.01
CA ASP A 85 -14.66 -16.18 -21.88
C ASP A 85 -14.04 -14.79 -21.89
N SER A 86 -13.82 -14.25 -23.10
CA SER A 86 -13.17 -12.95 -23.29
C SER A 86 -13.96 -11.78 -22.69
N ALA A 87 -15.28 -11.88 -22.59
CA ALA A 87 -16.12 -10.84 -21.98
C ALA A 87 -15.84 -10.75 -20.47
N LYS A 88 -15.78 -11.89 -19.77
CA LYS A 88 -15.44 -11.90 -18.33
C LYS A 88 -14.00 -11.46 -18.06
N ILE A 89 -13.04 -11.88 -18.89
CA ILE A 89 -11.64 -11.46 -18.77
C ILE A 89 -11.55 -9.93 -18.83
N ASN A 90 -12.19 -9.30 -19.81
CA ASN A 90 -12.21 -7.85 -19.96
C ASN A 90 -12.93 -7.15 -18.79
N ALA A 91 -14.00 -7.74 -18.25
CA ALA A 91 -14.69 -7.20 -17.09
C ALA A 91 -13.79 -7.20 -15.84
N VAL A 92 -13.14 -8.33 -15.54
CA VAL A 92 -12.21 -8.45 -14.41
C VAL A 92 -10.99 -7.53 -14.59
N ALA A 93 -10.49 -7.35 -15.82
CA ALA A 93 -9.41 -6.42 -16.10
C ALA A 93 -9.78 -4.96 -15.73
N LYS A 94 -11.01 -4.52 -16.04
CA LYS A 94 -11.51 -3.19 -15.66
C LYS A 94 -11.66 -3.02 -14.14
N GLU A 95 -12.08 -4.08 -13.45
CA GLU A 95 -12.13 -4.07 -11.98
C GLU A 95 -10.73 -3.95 -11.36
N ILE A 96 -9.73 -4.65 -11.92
CA ILE A 96 -8.32 -4.53 -11.52
C ILE A 96 -7.82 -3.09 -11.73
N GLU A 97 -8.13 -2.48 -12.87
CA GLU A 97 -7.76 -1.09 -13.17
C GLU A 97 -8.34 -0.12 -12.13
N SER A 98 -9.62 -0.23 -11.83
CA SER A 98 -10.28 0.59 -10.81
C SER A 98 -9.67 0.41 -9.42
N LEU A 99 -9.34 -0.82 -9.03
CA LEU A 99 -8.67 -1.11 -7.75
C LEU A 99 -7.24 -0.54 -7.68
N ASN A 100 -6.49 -0.58 -8.80
CA ASN A 100 -5.18 0.05 -8.87
C ASN A 100 -5.29 1.57 -8.71
N GLN A 101 -6.23 2.21 -9.41
CA GLN A 101 -6.47 3.65 -9.29
C GLN A 101 -6.77 4.05 -7.83
N ALA A 102 -7.65 3.31 -7.16
CA ALA A 102 -7.96 3.56 -5.76
C ALA A 102 -6.73 3.40 -4.84
N LEU A 103 -5.85 2.44 -5.11
CA LEU A 103 -4.60 2.29 -4.38
C LEU A 103 -3.60 3.40 -4.66
N ASP A 104 -3.52 3.88 -5.90
CA ASP A 104 -2.64 4.98 -6.31
C ASP A 104 -3.04 6.29 -5.62
N GLU A 105 -4.33 6.58 -5.51
CA GLU A 105 -4.80 7.73 -4.72
C GLU A 105 -4.35 7.67 -3.26
N GLN A 106 -4.32 6.47 -2.65
CA GLN A 106 -3.82 6.29 -1.28
C GLN A 106 -2.29 6.41 -1.21
N ARG A 107 -1.57 5.99 -2.24
CA ARG A 107 -0.11 6.18 -2.34
C ARG A 107 0.24 7.66 -2.41
N VAL A 108 -0.50 8.43 -3.21
CA VAL A 108 -0.32 9.89 -3.30
C VAL A 108 -0.52 10.53 -1.93
N LYS A 109 -1.59 10.17 -1.19
CA LYS A 109 -1.84 10.69 0.16
C LYS A 109 -0.69 10.37 1.13
N ARG A 110 -0.19 9.13 1.10
CA ARG A 110 0.97 8.72 1.90
C ARG A 110 2.21 9.54 1.53
N ASP A 111 2.50 9.69 0.25
CA ASP A 111 3.69 10.40 -0.22
C ASP A 111 3.64 11.90 0.13
N VAL A 112 2.47 12.52 0.06
CA VAL A 112 2.23 13.90 0.54
C VAL A 112 2.47 13.98 2.05
N ALA A 113 1.91 13.06 2.85
CA ALA A 113 2.12 13.05 4.29
C ALA A 113 3.61 12.88 4.68
N MET A 114 4.35 12.07 3.94
CA MET A 114 5.79 11.91 4.13
C MET A 114 6.55 13.22 3.84
N ALA A 115 6.20 13.89 2.74
CA ALA A 115 6.80 15.18 2.39
C ALA A 115 6.50 16.26 3.43
N GLU A 116 5.26 16.35 3.91
CA GLU A 116 4.84 17.29 4.97
C GLU A 116 5.54 17.01 6.31
N ALA A 117 5.81 15.73 6.62
CA ALA A 117 6.59 15.34 7.79
C ALA A 117 8.11 15.60 7.65
N GLY A 118 8.55 16.18 6.53
CA GLY A 118 9.96 16.47 6.26
C GLY A 118 10.81 15.21 6.11
N VAL A 119 10.19 14.06 5.81
CA VAL A 119 10.88 12.79 5.64
C VAL A 119 11.69 12.81 4.33
N PRO A 120 13.03 12.67 4.36
CA PRO A 120 13.84 12.70 3.15
C PRO A 120 13.49 11.53 2.21
N ARG A 121 13.25 11.85 0.93
CA ARG A 121 13.06 10.86 -0.12
C ARG A 121 14.40 10.16 -0.38
N GLY A 122 14.52 8.89 -0.02
CA GLY A 122 15.73 8.08 -0.21
C GLY A 122 16.55 7.82 1.05
N ALA A 123 16.19 8.42 2.19
CA ALA A 123 16.72 8.02 3.48
C ALA A 123 15.87 6.89 4.04
N GLY A 124 16.37 5.65 3.92
CA GLY A 124 15.98 4.47 4.70
C GLY A 124 14.52 4.35 5.16
N MET A 125 13.65 3.89 4.26
CA MET A 125 12.34 3.34 4.63
C MET A 125 12.01 2.13 3.76
N GLY A 126 12.75 1.04 3.97
CA GLY A 126 12.48 -0.26 3.37
C GLY A 126 12.84 -0.37 1.88
N CYS A 127 13.32 -1.55 1.52
CA CYS A 127 13.69 -1.94 0.16
C CYS A 127 12.56 -1.66 -0.83
N GLY A 128 12.81 -0.79 -1.81
CA GLY A 128 11.95 -0.62 -2.98
C GLY A 128 11.51 0.82 -3.24
N GLY A 129 12.43 1.69 -3.65
CA GLY A 129 12.04 3.00 -4.16
C GLY A 129 13.22 3.94 -4.34
N GLY A 130 13.92 3.81 -5.48
CA GLY A 130 14.98 4.77 -5.81
C GLY A 130 16.04 4.32 -6.81
N SER A 131 15.80 3.28 -7.62
CA SER A 131 16.67 2.97 -8.76
C SER A 131 15.82 2.89 -10.02
N TYR A 132 15.43 4.04 -10.56
CA TYR A 132 15.27 4.12 -11.99
C TYR A 132 16.64 3.79 -12.60
N HIS A 133 16.78 2.55 -13.06
CA HIS A 133 17.88 2.03 -13.87
C HIS A 133 19.31 2.16 -13.33
N ARG A 134 19.76 1.17 -12.53
CA ARG A 134 21.10 0.59 -12.75
C ARG A 134 21.31 -0.72 -11.99
N GLY A 135 21.50 -1.79 -12.75
CA GLY A 135 22.38 -2.90 -12.37
C GLY A 135 21.73 -4.10 -11.68
N GLY A 136 21.56 -5.17 -12.46
CA GLY A 136 21.85 -6.52 -11.96
C GLY A 136 20.67 -7.47 -11.78
N GLY A 137 20.54 -8.40 -12.73
CA GLY A 137 20.40 -9.81 -12.37
C GLY A 137 18.99 -10.36 -12.14
N HIS A 138 18.40 -10.82 -13.25
CA HIS A 138 17.71 -12.10 -13.37
C HIS A 138 16.34 -12.37 -12.68
N MET A 139 15.39 -12.67 -13.58
CA MET A 139 14.32 -13.68 -13.50
C MET A 139 13.00 -13.31 -12.80
N GLY A 140 12.02 -12.96 -13.64
CA GLY A 140 10.60 -13.17 -13.38
C GLY A 140 9.87 -13.32 -14.71
N MET A 141 9.43 -14.53 -15.01
CA MET A 141 8.91 -14.97 -16.31
C MET A 141 7.67 -14.22 -16.80
N GLY A 142 7.61 -14.03 -18.13
CA GLY A 142 6.40 -14.21 -18.92
C GLY A 142 5.36 -13.11 -18.83
N HIS A 143 5.38 -12.18 -19.78
CA HIS A 143 4.16 -11.54 -20.23
C HIS A 143 3.43 -12.51 -21.16
N TRP A 144 2.29 -13.04 -20.70
CA TRP A 144 1.14 -13.42 -21.50
C TRP A 144 -0.10 -13.12 -20.67
#